data_AF-A0A4R7PAE4-F1
#
_entry.id   AF-A0A4R7PAE4-F1
#
_cell.length_a   1.000
_cell.length_b   1.000
_cell.length_c   1.000
_cell.angle_alpha   90.00
_cell.angle_beta   90.00
_cell.angle_gamma   90.00
#
_symmetry.space_group_name_H-M   'P 1'
#
loop_
_entity.id
_entity.type
_entity.pdbx_description
1 polymer ?
#
loop_
_entity_poly.entity_id
_entity_poly.type
_entity_poly.pdbx_seq_one_letter_code
_entity_poly.pdbx_strand_id
1 'polypeptide(L)'
;MRKILAAVTFLAATLSGSANAMSASASGVFVAVDDAGQPTEKVLRVSHTPVGWKFEDRQPDGSWLDVSCHGGCEHRESAPEDLEEFFGGPPPNDIKPECVQNEQYAFCHFLKTAPGAEREGFVLVVRIAADWLPVSMIRLPGPPQDGDDEDDDDGGKAPTPKLESARYTH
;
A
#
# COMPACT_ATOMS: atom_id res chain seq x y z
N MET A 1 19.40 -20.74 -59.53
CA MET A 1 18.14 -20.59 -58.78
C MET A 1 18.46 -20.56 -57.29
N ARG A 2 18.51 -19.36 -56.67
CA ARG A 2 18.81 -19.18 -55.24
C ARG A 2 17.49 -19.18 -54.47
N LYS A 3 17.35 -20.11 -53.51
CA LYS A 3 16.18 -20.26 -52.64
C LYS A 3 16.22 -19.17 -51.57
N ILE A 4 15.17 -18.35 -51.51
CA ILE A 4 14.96 -17.35 -50.45
C ILE A 4 14.37 -18.11 -49.25
N LEU A 5 15.15 -18.30 -48.19
CA LEU A 5 14.61 -18.69 -46.89
C LEU A 5 13.98 -17.45 -46.26
N ALA A 6 12.65 -17.42 -46.20
CA ALA A 6 11.91 -16.46 -45.39
C ALA A 6 12.09 -16.83 -43.92
N ALA A 7 12.83 -15.99 -43.18
CA ALA A 7 12.90 -16.06 -41.74
C ALA A 7 11.57 -15.57 -41.16
N VAL A 8 10.78 -16.50 -40.62
CA VAL A 8 9.57 -16.18 -39.86
C VAL A 8 10.02 -15.75 -38.47
N THR A 9 10.18 -14.45 -38.30
CA THR A 9 10.43 -13.84 -36.98
C THR A 9 9.13 -13.90 -36.19
N PHE A 10 8.98 -14.92 -35.34
CA PHE A 10 7.89 -15.03 -34.38
C PHE A 10 8.07 -13.93 -33.33
N LEU A 11 7.37 -12.82 -33.52
CA LEU A 11 7.28 -11.73 -32.57
C LEU A 11 6.41 -12.21 -31.40
N ALA A 12 7.02 -12.87 -30.41
CA ALA A 12 6.37 -13.20 -29.16
C ALA A 12 6.10 -11.88 -28.42
N ALA A 13 4.91 -11.32 -28.59
CA ALA A 13 4.41 -10.24 -27.77
C ALA A 13 4.28 -10.77 -26.34
N THR A 14 5.31 -10.53 -25.53
CA THR A 14 5.24 -10.70 -24.09
C THR A 14 4.19 -9.71 -23.60
N LEU A 15 2.98 -10.22 -23.37
CA LEU A 15 1.98 -9.56 -22.55
C LEU A 15 2.62 -9.44 -21.16
N SER A 16 3.29 -8.33 -20.91
CA SER A 16 3.64 -7.90 -19.56
C SER A 16 2.30 -7.71 -18.85
N GLY A 17 1.84 -8.74 -18.16
CA GLY A 17 0.74 -8.62 -17.24
C GLY A 17 1.12 -7.52 -16.27
N SER A 18 0.34 -6.46 -16.24
CA SER A 18 0.50 -5.40 -15.26
C SER A 18 0.41 -6.06 -13.90
N ALA A 19 1.53 -6.21 -13.21
CA ALA A 19 1.48 -6.30 -11.76
C ALA A 19 0.69 -5.06 -11.30
N ASN A 20 -0.32 -5.28 -10.46
CA ASN A 20 -1.15 -4.17 -10.00
C ASN A 20 -0.27 -3.31 -9.09
N ALA A 21 0.32 -2.28 -9.70
CA ALA A 21 1.09 -1.28 -9.00
C ALA A 21 0.20 -0.62 -7.97
N MET A 22 0.68 -0.58 -6.73
CA MET A 22 -0.03 0.14 -5.67
C MET A 22 -0.29 1.57 -6.14
N SER A 23 -1.55 2.00 -6.07
CA SER A 23 -1.92 3.35 -6.52
C SER A 23 -1.24 4.43 -5.68
N ALA A 24 -0.79 5.53 -6.29
CA ALA A 24 -0.25 6.68 -5.56
C ALA A 24 -1.23 7.26 -4.52
N SER A 25 -2.54 7.01 -4.71
CA SER A 25 -3.59 7.33 -3.74
C SER A 25 -3.40 6.63 -2.39
N ALA A 26 -2.63 5.54 -2.32
CA ALA A 26 -2.23 4.87 -1.07
C ALA A 26 -1.22 5.69 -0.23
N SER A 27 -0.76 6.84 -0.71
CA SER A 27 0.06 7.77 0.09
C SER A 27 -0.74 8.39 1.23
N GLY A 28 -0.11 8.57 2.40
CA GLY A 28 -0.78 9.13 3.57
C GLY A 28 0.02 8.96 4.86
N VAL A 29 -0.60 9.34 5.97
CA VAL A 29 -0.09 9.03 7.31
C VAL A 29 -0.98 7.96 7.91
N PHE A 30 -0.38 6.93 8.47
CA PHE A 30 -1.05 5.73 8.96
C PHE A 30 -0.65 5.48 10.40
N VAL A 31 -1.59 5.01 11.20
CA VAL A 31 -1.33 4.54 12.56
C VAL A 31 -1.57 3.04 12.63
N ALA A 32 -0.66 2.30 13.24
CA ALA A 32 -0.88 0.89 13.51
C ALA A 32 -1.95 0.74 14.59
N VAL A 33 -2.84 -0.24 14.43
CA VAL A 33 -3.84 -0.58 15.43
C VAL A 33 -3.55 -1.92 16.08
N ASP A 34 -3.85 -2.01 17.37
CA ASP A 34 -3.74 -3.25 18.13
C ASP A 34 -4.93 -4.20 17.87
N ASP A 35 -4.92 -5.37 18.52
CA ASP A 35 -5.98 -6.38 18.40
C ASP A 35 -7.34 -5.88 18.92
N ALA A 36 -7.36 -4.85 19.76
CA ALA A 36 -8.58 -4.17 20.22
C ALA A 36 -9.04 -3.08 19.23
N GLY A 37 -8.34 -2.89 18.12
CA GLY A 37 -8.59 -1.84 17.13
C GLY A 37 -8.27 -0.44 17.65
N GLN A 38 -7.47 -0.32 18.72
CA GLN A 38 -7.04 0.97 19.25
C GLN A 38 -5.76 1.42 18.54
N PRO A 39 -5.65 2.71 18.18
CA PRO A 39 -4.40 3.27 17.65
C PRO A 39 -3.25 3.10 18.64
N THR A 40 -2.10 2.69 18.13
CA THR A 40 -0.84 2.61 18.88
C THR A 40 0.00 3.88 18.67
N GLU A 41 1.17 3.96 19.31
CA GLU A 41 2.14 5.05 19.09
C GLU A 41 2.88 4.93 17.76
N LYS A 42 2.78 3.80 17.06
CA LYS A 42 3.48 3.56 15.79
C LYS A 42 2.75 4.27 14.65
N VAL A 43 3.40 5.30 14.09
CA VAL A 43 2.87 6.10 12.99
C VAL A 43 3.84 6.07 11.81
N LEU A 44 3.32 5.74 10.63
CA LEU A 44 4.06 5.62 9.38
C LEU A 44 3.55 6.65 8.38
N ARG A 45 4.44 7.38 7.71
CA ARG A 45 4.13 8.18 6.53
C ARG A 45 4.58 7.44 5.29
N VAL A 46 3.65 7.22 4.37
CA VAL A 46 3.89 6.58 3.08
C VAL A 46 3.69 7.62 2.00
N SER A 47 4.66 7.76 1.10
CA SER A 47 4.60 8.72 0.00
C SER A 47 5.13 8.11 -1.28
N HIS A 48 4.50 8.43 -2.40
CA HIS A 48 5.00 8.08 -3.73
C HIS A 48 5.78 9.24 -4.33
N THR A 49 7.04 9.00 -4.69
CA THR A 49 7.95 9.99 -5.27
C THR A 49 8.34 9.57 -6.70
N PRO A 50 8.98 10.44 -7.50
CA PRO A 50 9.48 10.04 -8.82
C PRO A 50 10.51 8.90 -8.79
N VAL A 51 11.17 8.68 -7.65
CA VAL A 51 12.15 7.59 -7.47
C VAL A 51 11.53 6.32 -6.87
N GLY A 52 10.23 6.33 -6.59
CA GLY A 52 9.49 5.21 -6.01
C GLY A 52 8.85 5.54 -4.68
N TRP A 53 8.47 4.49 -3.95
CA TRP A 53 7.83 4.59 -2.65
C TRP A 53 8.81 4.96 -1.55
N LYS A 54 8.40 5.89 -0.68
CA LYS A 54 9.14 6.32 0.50
C LYS A 54 8.30 6.08 1.75
N PHE A 55 8.92 5.49 2.76
CA PHE A 55 8.34 5.14 4.05
C PHE A 55 9.11 5.84 5.16
N GLU A 56 8.39 6.54 6.04
CA GLU A 56 8.98 7.27 7.14
C GLU A 56 8.28 6.93 8.45
N ASP A 57 9.06 6.62 9.48
CA ASP A 57 8.58 6.26 10.80
C ASP A 57 8.65 7.45 11.75
N ARG A 58 7.53 7.75 12.42
CA ARG A 58 7.50 8.83 13.40
C ARG A 58 8.16 8.38 14.71
N GLN A 59 9.22 9.09 15.08
CA GLN A 59 9.96 8.83 16.32
C GLN A 59 9.23 9.43 17.54
N PRO A 60 9.57 9.00 18.78
CA PRO A 60 8.95 9.52 20.00
C PRO A 60 9.11 11.04 20.21
N ASP A 61 10.16 11.65 19.66
CA ASP A 61 10.37 13.11 19.68
C ASP A 61 9.56 13.87 18.62
N GLY A 62 8.78 13.16 17.81
CA GLY A 62 7.95 13.67 16.73
C GLY A 62 8.67 13.84 15.40
N SER A 63 9.97 13.57 15.32
CA SER A 63 10.73 13.59 14.06
C SER A 63 10.35 12.43 13.14
N TRP A 64 10.62 12.57 11.85
CA TRP A 64 10.41 11.52 10.85
C TRP A 64 11.75 10.90 10.46
N LEU A 65 11.85 9.59 10.61
CA LEU A 65 13.00 8.81 10.17
C LEU A 65 12.67 8.10 8.87
N ASP A 66 13.48 8.26 7.84
CA ASP A 66 13.35 7.47 6.62
C ASP A 66 13.68 6.01 6.92
N VAL A 67 12.69 5.14 6.73
CA VAL A 67 12.78 3.68 6.88
C VAL A 67 12.66 2.98 5.53
N SER A 68 12.75 3.75 4.44
CA SER A 68 13.06 3.23 3.11
C SER A 68 14.51 2.76 3.15
N CYS A 69 14.74 1.47 2.99
CA CYS A 69 16.09 0.92 3.12
C CYS A 69 17.08 1.66 2.20
N HIS A 70 18.30 1.91 2.69
CA HIS A 70 19.41 2.43 1.90
C HIS A 70 20.35 1.28 1.50
N GLY A 71 20.62 1.12 0.20
CA GLY A 71 21.66 0.22 -0.31
C GLY A 71 21.28 -1.26 -0.37
N GLY A 72 20.51 -1.65 -1.40
CA GLY A 72 20.25 -3.06 -1.74
C GLY A 72 18.88 -3.60 -1.34
N CYS A 73 18.10 -2.89 -0.52
CA CYS A 73 16.68 -3.21 -0.28
C CYS A 73 15.74 -2.18 -0.93
N GLU A 74 15.83 -2.09 -2.25
CA GLU A 74 14.88 -1.33 -3.06
C GLU A 74 13.47 -1.89 -2.89
N HIS A 75 12.49 -0.99 -2.83
CA HIS A 75 11.10 -1.41 -2.81
C HIS A 75 10.68 -1.96 -4.17
N ARG A 76 9.98 -3.09 -4.15
CA ARG A 76 9.36 -3.68 -5.34
C ARG A 76 7.89 -3.95 -5.09
N GLU A 77 7.14 -4.05 -6.16
CA GLU A 77 5.78 -4.59 -6.10
C GLU A 77 5.82 -6.08 -5.75
N SER A 78 4.81 -6.51 -5.00
CA SER A 78 4.68 -7.90 -4.60
C SER A 78 4.05 -8.72 -5.72
N ALA A 79 4.68 -9.85 -6.05
CA ALA A 79 4.12 -10.86 -6.92
C ALA A 79 3.07 -11.69 -6.17
N PRO A 80 2.21 -12.46 -6.87
CA PRO A 80 1.22 -13.31 -6.22
C PRO A 80 1.80 -14.27 -5.17
N GLU A 81 2.99 -14.82 -5.42
CA GLU A 81 3.67 -15.74 -4.52
C GLU A 81 4.10 -15.06 -3.21
N ASP A 82 4.49 -13.77 -3.29
CA ASP A 82 4.83 -12.98 -2.11
C ASP A 82 3.58 -12.77 -1.23
N LEU A 83 2.41 -12.54 -1.84
CA LEU A 83 1.15 -12.37 -1.12
C LEU A 83 0.77 -13.65 -0.36
N GLU A 84 0.97 -14.82 -0.96
CA GLU A 84 0.75 -16.10 -0.28
C GLU A 84 1.67 -16.27 0.92
N GLU A 85 2.94 -15.87 0.80
CA GLU A 85 3.90 -15.90 1.90
C GLU A 85 3.51 -14.97 3.05
N PHE A 86 3.09 -13.73 2.74
CA PHE A 86 2.72 -12.73 3.75
C PHE A 86 1.49 -13.11 4.56
N PHE A 87 0.49 -13.69 3.90
CA PHE A 87 -0.82 -13.95 4.50
C PHE A 87 -1.04 -15.43 4.84
N GLY A 88 -0.04 -16.30 4.63
CA GLY A 88 -0.13 -17.73 4.90
C GLY A 88 -1.04 -18.49 3.94
N GLY A 89 -1.30 -17.94 2.76
CA GLY A 89 -2.17 -18.50 1.73
C GLY A 89 -2.70 -17.44 0.76
N PRO A 90 -3.39 -17.85 -0.32
CA PRO A 90 -3.91 -16.92 -1.32
C PRO A 90 -4.97 -15.99 -0.70
N PRO A 91 -4.94 -14.69 -1.01
CA PRO A 91 -5.98 -13.75 -0.58
C PRO A 91 -7.38 -14.20 -1.03
N PRO A 92 -8.45 -13.91 -0.25
CA PRO A 92 -9.82 -14.14 -0.69
C PRO A 92 -10.15 -13.44 -2.01
N ASN A 93 -10.98 -14.05 -2.86
CA ASN A 93 -11.32 -13.52 -4.20
C ASN A 93 -11.99 -12.13 -4.17
N ASP A 94 -12.61 -11.74 -3.06
CA ASP A 94 -13.23 -10.44 -2.84
C ASP A 94 -12.25 -9.36 -2.34
N ILE A 95 -10.97 -9.71 -2.18
CA ILE A 95 -9.92 -8.83 -1.69
C ILE A 95 -8.78 -8.83 -2.71
N LYS A 96 -8.42 -7.63 -3.17
CA LYS A 96 -7.29 -7.44 -4.10
C LYS A 96 -6.21 -6.62 -3.41
N PRO A 97 -5.21 -7.26 -2.77
CA PRO A 97 -4.12 -6.53 -2.17
C PRO A 97 -3.10 -6.09 -3.23
N GLU A 98 -2.69 -4.84 -3.12
CA GLU A 98 -1.59 -4.22 -3.85
C GLU A 98 -0.52 -3.88 -2.81
N CYS A 99 0.63 -4.54 -2.90
CA CYS A 99 1.67 -4.41 -1.87
C CYS A 99 2.99 -3.94 -2.47
N VAL A 100 3.64 -3.02 -1.76
CA VAL A 100 5.03 -2.62 -2.00
C VAL A 100 5.88 -3.14 -0.85
N GLN A 101 6.97 -3.80 -1.18
CA GLN A 101 7.76 -4.55 -0.20
C GLN A 101 9.27 -4.40 -0.37
N ASN A 102 9.99 -4.79 0.66
CA ASN A 102 11.41 -5.12 0.63
C ASN A 102 11.65 -6.38 1.49
N GLU A 103 12.90 -6.72 1.78
CA GLU A 103 13.26 -7.93 2.54
C GLU A 103 12.77 -7.96 4.01
N GLN A 104 12.35 -6.82 4.56
CA GLN A 104 12.01 -6.64 5.97
C GLN A 104 10.52 -6.36 6.19
N TYR A 105 9.82 -5.77 5.23
CA TYR A 105 8.38 -5.47 5.36
C TYR A 105 7.70 -5.35 3.99
N ALA A 106 6.36 -5.44 4.02
CA ALA A 106 5.47 -5.08 2.93
C ALA A 106 4.38 -4.12 3.45
N PHE A 107 4.07 -3.07 2.69
CA PHE A 107 2.91 -2.23 2.94
C PHE A 107 1.88 -2.50 1.85
N CYS A 108 0.68 -2.88 2.27
CA CYS A 108 -0.39 -3.36 1.43
C CYS A 108 -1.60 -2.43 1.53
N HIS A 109 -2.09 -1.98 0.38
CA HIS A 109 -3.41 -1.40 0.20
C HIS A 109 -4.34 -2.49 -0.33
N PHE A 110 -5.57 -2.60 0.16
CA PHE A 110 -6.54 -3.53 -0.39
C PHE A 110 -7.92 -2.91 -0.49
N LEU A 111 -8.61 -3.31 -1.56
CA LEU A 111 -10.02 -3.03 -1.76
C LEU A 111 -10.80 -4.33 -1.51
N LYS A 112 -11.72 -4.28 -0.55
CA LYS A 112 -12.69 -5.34 -0.30
C LYS A 112 -13.98 -5.02 -1.03
N THR A 113 -14.30 -5.81 -2.04
CA THR A 113 -15.52 -5.67 -2.82
C THR A 113 -16.61 -6.55 -2.21
N ALA A 114 -17.43 -5.98 -1.31
CA ALA A 114 -18.61 -6.65 -0.78
C ALA A 114 -19.89 -6.16 -1.49
N PRO A 115 -20.95 -7.00 -1.59
CA PRO A 115 -22.23 -6.54 -2.13
C PRO A 115 -22.75 -5.31 -1.37
N GLY A 116 -22.83 -4.17 -2.06
CA GLY A 116 -23.37 -2.92 -1.52
C GLY A 116 -22.37 -2.01 -0.81
N ALA A 117 -21.09 -2.39 -0.68
CA ALA A 117 -20.05 -1.49 -0.18
C ALA A 117 -18.64 -1.91 -0.61
N GLU A 118 -17.88 -0.95 -1.13
CA GLU A 118 -16.43 -1.06 -1.27
C GLU A 118 -15.78 -0.57 0.02
N ARG A 119 -14.84 -1.34 0.56
CA ARG A 119 -14.09 -0.96 1.76
C ARG A 119 -12.61 -0.99 1.46
N GLU A 120 -11.95 0.14 1.70
CA GLU A 120 -10.50 0.26 1.64
C GLU A 120 -9.89 -0.20 2.98
N GLY A 121 -8.70 -0.80 2.93
CA GLY A 121 -7.91 -1.09 4.11
C GLY A 121 -6.41 -1.12 3.83
N PHE A 122 -5.63 -1.07 4.92
CA PHE A 122 -4.18 -1.01 4.89
C PHE A 122 -3.58 -1.99 5.89
N VAL A 123 -2.56 -2.73 5.47
CA VAL A 123 -1.79 -3.63 6.33
C VAL A 123 -0.31 -3.34 6.13
N LEU A 124 0.43 -3.23 7.23
CA LEU A 124 1.88 -3.35 7.24
C LEU A 124 2.24 -4.77 7.65
N VAL A 125 2.83 -5.55 6.76
CA VAL A 125 3.36 -6.88 7.06
C VAL A 125 4.83 -6.71 7.42
N VAL A 126 5.22 -7.09 8.64
CA VAL A 126 6.62 -7.01 9.09
C VAL A 126 7.21 -8.40 9.19
N ARG A 127 8.46 -8.56 8.77
CA ARG A 127 9.18 -9.81 8.93
C ARG A 127 9.84 -9.86 10.31
N ILE A 128 9.52 -10.88 11.09
CA ILE A 128 10.14 -11.14 12.40
C ILE A 128 10.73 -12.53 12.37
N ALA A 129 12.06 -12.61 12.37
CA ALA A 129 12.79 -13.85 12.12
C ALA A 129 12.40 -14.48 10.77
N ALA A 130 11.76 -15.66 10.78
CA ALA A 130 11.33 -16.36 9.57
C ALA A 130 9.84 -16.16 9.25
N ASP A 131 9.10 -15.45 10.10
CA ASP A 131 7.65 -15.31 9.99
C ASP A 131 7.25 -13.89 9.53
N TRP A 132 6.12 -13.80 8.85
CA TRP A 132 5.47 -12.54 8.46
C TRP A 132 4.31 -12.24 9.41
N LEU A 133 4.34 -11.06 10.02
CA LEU A 133 3.33 -10.61 10.97
C LEU A 133 2.54 -9.44 10.36
N PRO A 134 1.24 -9.62 10.03
CA PRO A 134 0.41 -8.52 9.56
C PRO A 134 0.03 -7.59 10.71
N VAL A 135 0.18 -6.30 10.49
CA VAL A 135 -0.22 -5.22 11.40
C VAL A 135 -1.27 -4.37 10.69
N SER A 136 -2.46 -4.29 11.25
CA SER A 136 -3.54 -3.47 10.69
C SER A 136 -3.19 -1.98 10.82
N MET A 137 -3.48 -1.21 9.78
CA MET A 137 -3.18 0.22 9.74
C MET A 137 -4.44 1.02 9.44
N ILE A 138 -4.61 2.18 10.10
CA ILE A 138 -5.67 3.15 9.78
C ILE A 138 -5.02 4.39 9.18
N ARG A 139 -5.54 4.85 8.04
CA ARG A 139 -5.16 6.13 7.46
C ARG A 139 -5.69 7.26 8.34
N LEU A 140 -4.80 8.11 8.84
CA LEU A 140 -5.17 9.34 9.52
C LEU A 140 -5.70 10.35 8.51
N PRO A 141 -6.66 11.21 8.89
CA PRO A 141 -7.03 12.36 8.07
C PRO A 141 -5.76 13.14 7.74
N GLY A 142 -5.52 13.38 6.46
CA GLY A 142 -4.44 14.28 6.05
C GLY A 142 -4.66 15.67 6.63
N PRO A 143 -3.63 16.54 6.64
CA PRO A 143 -3.94 17.97 6.64
C PRO A 143 -4.94 18.22 5.50
N PRO A 144 -5.88 19.17 5.65
CA PRO A 144 -6.61 19.66 4.50
C PRO A 144 -5.59 19.87 3.40
N GLN A 145 -5.76 19.18 2.28
CA GLN A 145 -5.07 19.63 1.08
C GLN A 145 -5.68 21.01 0.91
N ASP A 146 -4.87 22.04 1.12
CA ASP A 146 -5.23 23.41 0.76
C ASP A 146 -5.46 23.31 -0.75
N GLY A 147 -6.69 22.98 -1.10
CA GLY A 147 -7.11 22.88 -2.47
C GLY A 147 -6.84 24.24 -3.03
N ASP A 148 -6.30 24.26 -4.24
CA ASP A 148 -6.23 25.42 -5.12
C ASP A 148 -7.66 25.88 -5.52
N ASP A 149 -8.65 25.68 -4.66
CA ASP A 149 -9.99 26.23 -4.71
C ASP A 149 -9.85 27.69 -4.24
N GLU A 150 -9.23 28.52 -5.07
CA GLU A 150 -9.49 29.97 -5.11
C GLU A 150 -10.95 30.19 -5.56
N ASP A 151 -11.94 29.65 -4.86
CA ASP A 151 -13.36 29.85 -5.17
C ASP A 151 -14.15 30.14 -3.88
N ASP A 152 -14.27 31.44 -3.62
CA ASP A 152 -15.36 32.17 -2.96
C ASP A 152 -15.95 31.63 -1.63
N ASP A 153 -15.44 32.24 -0.56
CA ASP A 153 -15.96 32.50 0.78
C ASP A 153 -17.50 32.41 0.96
N ASP A 154 -18.00 31.32 1.59
CA ASP A 154 -19.29 31.33 2.30
C ASP A 154 -19.27 30.41 3.55
N GLY A 155 -18.67 30.90 4.64
CA GLY A 155 -19.20 30.84 6.01
C GLY A 155 -19.65 29.52 6.69
N GLY A 156 -19.36 28.33 6.16
CA GLY A 156 -19.88 27.05 6.68
C GLY A 156 -18.93 26.27 7.61
N LYS A 157 -19.26 26.18 8.91
CA LYS A 157 -18.50 25.41 9.92
C LYS A 157 -18.41 23.90 9.60
N ALA A 158 -17.19 23.37 9.45
CA ALA A 158 -16.96 21.97 9.09
C ALA A 158 -17.33 20.95 10.20
N PRO A 159 -17.95 19.80 9.86
CA PRO A 159 -18.26 18.73 10.80
C PRO A 159 -17.04 17.83 11.10
N THR A 160 -16.98 17.30 12.32
CA THR A 160 -15.92 16.41 12.79
C THR A 160 -16.12 14.97 12.27
N PRO A 161 -15.10 14.31 11.69
CA PRO A 161 -15.25 12.94 11.19
C PRO A 161 -15.28 11.90 12.32
N LYS A 162 -16.17 10.91 12.20
CA LYS A 162 -16.18 9.70 13.03
C LYS A 162 -15.32 8.63 12.36
N LEU A 163 -14.29 8.14 13.06
CA LEU A 163 -13.46 7.01 12.64
C LEU A 163 -14.19 5.69 12.92
N GLU A 164 -14.53 4.94 11.88
CA GLU A 164 -15.07 3.58 11.99
C GLU A 164 -13.97 2.59 11.54
N SER A 165 -13.47 1.77 12.46
CA SER A 165 -12.39 0.81 12.21
C SER A 165 -12.94 -0.52 11.70
N ALA A 166 -12.52 -0.94 10.51
CA ALA A 166 -12.83 -2.27 9.97
C ALA A 166 -11.83 -3.30 10.53
N ARG A 167 -12.28 -4.18 11.42
CA ARG A 167 -11.45 -5.28 11.93
C ARG A 167 -11.34 -6.41 10.90
N TYR A 168 -10.12 -6.87 10.67
CA TYR A 168 -9.85 -8.13 9.99
C TYR A 168 -9.73 -9.23 11.06
N THR A 169 -10.54 -10.28 10.95
CA THR A 169 -10.43 -11.48 11.80
C THR A 169 -10.15 -12.65 10.87
N HIS A 170 -9.02 -13.32 11.09
CA HIS A 170 -8.65 -14.56 10.41
C HIS A 170 -9.34 -15.75 11.07
#